data_AF-M5BU63-F1
#
_entry.id   AF-M5BU63-F1
#
_cell.length_a   1.000
_cell.length_b   1.000
_cell.length_c   1.000
_cell.angle_alpha   90.00
_cell.angle_beta   90.00
_cell.angle_gamma   90.00
#
_symmetry.space_group_name_H-M   'P 1'
#
loop_
_entity.id
_entity.type
_entity.pdbx_description
1 polymer ?
#
loop_
_entity_poly.entity_id
_entity_poly.type
_entity_poly.pdbx_seq_one_letter_code
_entity_poly.pdbx_strand_id
1 'polypeptide(L)'
;MDLTKSKGAVADDATGKKATSPGLLSVDAPGSAPAARRTSYHSKLSEQLANLDVGADKLDLKLEDLEEFRELGAGNGGTVKLVKHLPTQTTMAKKVGFFITRLLVRRVY
;
A
#
# COMPACT_ATOMS: atom_id res chain seq x y z
N MET A 1 38.55 20.75 58.73
CA MET A 1 38.28 20.17 57.41
C MET A 1 37.11 19.21 57.58
N ASP A 2 35.92 19.77 57.70
CA ASP A 2 34.66 19.01 57.68
C ASP A 2 34.43 18.46 56.28
N LEU A 3 33.82 17.27 56.17
CA LEU A 3 32.92 16.88 55.08
C LEU A 3 32.10 15.63 55.50
N THR A 4 30.99 15.92 56.18
CA THR A 4 29.63 15.41 55.94
C THR A 4 29.36 13.91 55.80
N LYS A 5 28.63 13.42 56.79
CA LYS A 5 27.81 12.19 56.83
C LYS A 5 26.50 12.40 56.07
N SER A 6 26.14 11.48 55.18
CA SER A 6 24.76 11.13 54.81
C SER A 6 24.78 9.87 53.93
N LYS A 7 23.81 8.97 53.89
CA LYS A 7 22.70 8.54 54.76
C LYS A 7 22.11 7.33 54.02
N GLY A 8 21.79 6.25 54.74
CA GLY A 8 20.76 5.30 54.30
C GLY A 8 21.27 3.98 53.73
N ALA A 9 21.30 2.96 54.59
CA ALA A 9 21.09 1.58 54.19
C ALA A 9 19.58 1.34 53.94
N VAL A 10 19.25 0.37 53.07
CA VAL A 10 18.35 -0.78 53.29
C VAL A 10 17.57 -1.20 52.02
N ALA A 11 17.63 -2.52 51.77
CA ALA A 11 16.69 -3.44 51.11
C ALA A 11 16.67 -3.60 49.57
N ASP A 12 17.23 -4.74 49.17
CA ASP A 12 16.58 -5.85 48.46
C ASP A 12 15.38 -5.56 47.54
N ASP A 13 15.55 -5.86 46.24
CA ASP A 13 14.58 -6.69 45.52
C ASP A 13 15.27 -7.43 44.35
N ALA A 14 15.08 -8.74 44.33
CA ALA A 14 15.58 -9.66 43.33
C ALA A 14 14.56 -9.79 42.20
N THR A 15 14.97 -9.69 40.94
CA THR A 15 14.46 -10.55 39.84
C THR A 15 15.39 -10.44 38.63
N GLY A 16 15.85 -11.59 38.13
CA GLY A 16 16.79 -11.72 37.02
C GLY A 16 16.29 -11.11 35.70
N LYS A 17 17.12 -10.23 35.12
CA LYS A 17 16.95 -9.75 33.74
C LYS A 17 17.28 -10.87 32.76
N LYS A 18 16.26 -11.56 32.24
CA LYS A 18 16.38 -12.37 31.02
C LYS A 18 16.65 -11.42 29.86
N ALA A 19 17.83 -11.57 29.24
CA ALA A 19 18.28 -10.76 28.12
C ALA A 19 17.24 -10.79 26.97
N THR A 20 16.63 -9.64 26.70
CA THR A 20 15.84 -9.39 25.50
C THR A 20 16.79 -9.01 24.37
N SER A 21 17.00 -9.92 23.42
CA SER A 21 17.65 -9.61 22.14
C SER A 21 16.88 -8.50 21.41
N PRO A 22 17.52 -7.41 20.98
CA PRO A 22 16.86 -6.36 20.21
C PRO A 22 16.82 -6.80 18.75
N GLY A 23 15.64 -7.02 18.18
CA GLY A 23 15.58 -7.31 16.74
C GLY A 23 14.34 -8.00 16.17
N LEU A 24 13.24 -8.10 16.91
CA LEU A 24 11.95 -8.48 16.32
C LEU A 24 10.98 -7.31 16.49
N LEU A 25 10.81 -6.54 15.41
CA LEU A 25 9.69 -5.62 15.30
C LEU A 25 8.42 -6.47 15.22
N SER A 26 7.70 -6.57 16.33
CA SER A 26 6.35 -7.09 16.32
C SER A 26 5.51 -6.12 15.51
N VAL A 27 5.25 -6.46 14.24
CA VAL A 27 4.18 -5.83 13.49
C VAL A 27 2.90 -6.25 14.20
N ASP A 28 2.17 -5.30 14.76
CA ASP A 28 0.78 -5.52 15.15
C ASP A 28 0.04 -5.97 13.89
N ALA A 29 -0.11 -7.29 13.74
CA ALA A 29 -1.02 -7.86 12.77
C ALA A 29 -2.37 -7.18 13.02
N PRO A 30 -3.08 -6.68 11.98
CA PRO A 30 -4.37 -6.05 12.17
C PRO A 30 -5.22 -7.03 12.98
N GLY A 31 -5.50 -6.64 14.24
CA GLY A 31 -6.06 -7.53 15.24
C GLY A 31 -7.24 -8.26 14.63
N SER A 32 -7.21 -9.60 14.69
CA SER A 32 -8.25 -10.44 14.11
C SER A 32 -9.61 -9.92 14.55
N ALA A 33 -10.31 -9.23 13.64
CA ALA A 33 -11.65 -8.76 13.92
C ALA A 33 -12.51 -10.00 14.27
N PRO A 34 -13.45 -9.89 15.23
CA PRO A 34 -14.30 -11.01 15.61
C PRO A 34 -14.94 -11.63 14.37
N ALA A 35 -15.03 -12.96 14.30
CA ALA A 35 -15.38 -13.72 13.10
C ALA A 35 -16.63 -13.21 12.34
N ALA A 36 -17.61 -12.63 13.05
CA ALA A 36 -18.79 -11.98 12.47
C ALA A 36 -18.47 -10.75 11.56
N ARG A 37 -17.42 -9.98 11.88
CA ARG A 37 -16.95 -8.86 11.04
C ARG A 37 -16.24 -9.35 9.78
N ARG A 38 -15.60 -10.52 9.80
CA ARG A 38 -14.94 -11.10 8.62
C ARG A 38 -15.95 -11.55 7.57
N THR A 39 -17.01 -12.24 7.97
CA THR A 39 -18.04 -12.72 7.03
C THR A 39 -18.79 -11.57 6.34
N SER A 40 -19.11 -10.51 7.10
CA SER A 40 -19.79 -9.33 6.56
C SER A 40 -18.89 -8.45 5.68
N TYR A 41 -17.58 -8.43 5.92
CA TYR A 41 -16.64 -7.77 5.02
C TYR A 41 -16.48 -8.55 3.72
N HIS A 42 -16.40 -9.88 3.80
CA HIS A 42 -16.33 -10.75 2.63
C HIS A 42 -17.57 -10.61 1.74
N SER A 43 -18.78 -10.61 2.31
CA SER A 43 -20.01 -10.43 1.52
C SER A 43 -20.05 -9.08 0.81
N LYS A 44 -19.67 -7.99 1.50
CA LYS A 44 -19.62 -6.64 0.91
C LYS A 44 -18.62 -6.54 -0.24
N LEU A 45 -17.42 -7.10 -0.08
CA LEU A 45 -16.44 -7.12 -1.17
C LEU A 45 -16.93 -7.94 -2.36
N SER A 46 -17.55 -9.09 -2.11
CA SER A 46 -18.14 -9.92 -3.18
C SER A 46 -19.24 -9.16 -3.93
N GLU A 47 -20.11 -8.43 -3.23
CA GLU A 47 -21.13 -7.57 -3.84
C GLU A 47 -20.50 -6.42 -4.64
N GLN A 48 -19.49 -5.75 -4.09
CA GLN A 48 -18.78 -4.66 -4.79
C GLN A 48 -18.09 -5.16 -6.06
N LEU A 49 -17.47 -6.34 -6.03
CA LEU A 49 -16.85 -6.95 -7.19
C LEU A 49 -17.87 -7.43 -8.22
N ALA A 50 -19.02 -7.93 -7.79
CA ALA A 50 -20.11 -8.31 -8.69
C ALA A 50 -20.72 -7.10 -9.41
N ASN A 51 -20.74 -5.94 -8.75
CA ASN A 51 -21.20 -4.68 -9.30
C ASN A 51 -20.11 -3.92 -10.08
N LEU A 52 -18.85 -4.38 -10.01
CA LEU A 52 -17.74 -3.76 -10.72
C LEU A 52 -17.73 -4.22 -12.16
N ASP A 53 -18.54 -3.56 -13.00
CA ASP A 53 -18.44 -3.67 -14.44
C ASP A 53 -17.38 -2.68 -14.94
N VAL A 54 -16.18 -3.18 -15.22
CA VAL A 54 -15.19 -2.43 -16.00
C VAL A 54 -15.60 -2.61 -17.45
N GLY A 55 -16.64 -1.86 -17.85
CA GLY A 55 -17.34 -2.02 -19.13
C GLY A 55 -16.38 -2.39 -20.25
N ALA A 56 -16.62 -3.54 -20.88
CA ALA A 56 -15.82 -4.06 -22.00
C ALA A 56 -15.96 -3.22 -23.29
N ASP A 57 -16.60 -2.05 -23.18
CA ASP A 57 -16.67 -1.06 -24.23
C ASP A 57 -15.25 -0.65 -24.58
N LYS A 58 -14.87 -0.90 -25.83
CA LYS A 58 -13.56 -0.52 -26.37
C LYS A 58 -13.43 1.00 -26.31
N LEU A 59 -12.86 1.50 -25.21
CA LEU A 59 -12.50 2.90 -25.06
C LEU A 59 -11.34 3.21 -26.01
N ASP A 60 -11.59 4.04 -27.02
CA ASP A 60 -10.55 4.62 -27.85
C ASP A 60 -9.88 5.75 -27.07
N LEU A 61 -8.94 5.38 -26.18
CA LEU A 61 -8.26 6.31 -25.29
C LEU A 61 -7.24 7.15 -26.06
N LYS A 62 -7.53 8.44 -26.21
CA LYS A 62 -6.60 9.42 -26.80
C LYS A 62 -5.94 10.25 -25.72
N LEU A 63 -4.72 10.72 -25.99
CA LEU A 63 -3.97 11.55 -25.04
C LEU A 63 -4.62 12.91 -24.80
N GLU A 64 -5.27 13.49 -25.82
CA GLU A 64 -6.01 14.75 -25.72
C GLU A 64 -7.22 14.68 -24.76
N ASP A 65 -7.81 13.50 -24.60
CA ASP A 65 -9.03 13.30 -23.79
C ASP A 65 -8.72 13.04 -22.30
N LEU A 66 -7.45 13.06 -21.92
CA LEU A 66 -6.95 12.67 -20.61
C LEU A 66 -6.37 13.86 -19.84
N GLU A 67 -7.08 14.28 -18.78
CA GLU A 67 -6.64 15.34 -17.88
C GLU A 67 -5.85 14.75 -16.70
N GLU A 68 -4.59 15.16 -16.52
CA GLU A 68 -3.73 14.67 -15.43
C GLU A 68 -3.93 15.49 -14.14
N PHE A 69 -4.19 14.81 -13.01
CA PHE A 69 -4.45 15.46 -11.71
C PHE A 69 -3.21 15.47 -10.83
N ARG A 70 -2.73 14.28 -10.48
CA ARG A 70 -1.60 14.12 -9.55
C ARG A 70 -0.85 12.82 -9.83
N GLU A 71 0.38 12.78 -9.38
CA GLU A 71 1.17 11.55 -9.38
C GLU A 71 0.67 10.59 -8.29
N LEU A 72 0.52 9.31 -8.62
CA LEU A 72 0.17 8.25 -7.66
C LEU A 72 1.41 7.48 -7.18
N GLY A 73 2.48 7.48 -7.98
CA GLY A 73 3.77 6.92 -7.61
C GLY A 73 4.54 6.36 -8.80
N ALA A 74 5.70 5.78 -8.53
CA ALA A 74 6.56 5.13 -9.50
C ALA A 74 6.93 3.70 -9.05
N GLY A 75 7.08 2.78 -10.01
CA GLY A 75 7.43 1.37 -9.76
C GLY A 75 8.22 0.76 -10.92
N ASN A 76 8.37 -0.58 -10.94
CA ASN A 76 9.26 -1.41 -11.81
C ASN A 76 9.18 -1.14 -13.34
N GLY A 77 9.52 0.05 -13.81
CA GLY A 77 9.56 0.42 -15.22
C GLY A 77 8.58 1.51 -15.64
N GLY A 78 7.98 2.27 -14.71
CA GLY A 78 7.12 3.40 -15.10
C GLY A 78 6.54 4.22 -13.96
N THR A 79 6.03 5.39 -14.33
CA THR A 79 5.33 6.32 -13.44
C THR A 79 3.82 6.19 -13.64
N VAL A 80 3.06 6.30 -12.55
CA VAL A 80 1.59 6.24 -12.55
C VAL A 80 1.03 7.58 -12.13
N LYS A 81 0.10 8.12 -12.93
CA LYS A 81 -0.62 9.36 -12.64
C LYS A 81 -2.12 9.10 -12.55
N LEU A 82 -2.80 9.85 -11.68
CA LEU A 82 -4.25 9.92 -11.60
C LEU A 82 -4.74 10.82 -12.73
N VAL A 83 -5.65 10.32 -13.55
CA VAL A 83 -6.12 10.98 -14.76
C VAL A 83 -7.63 10.86 -14.84
N LYS A 84 -8.30 11.87 -15.40
CA LYS A 84 -9.73 11.81 -15.73
C LYS A 84 -9.90 11.79 -17.23
N HIS A 85 -10.76 10.90 -17.71
CA HIS A 85 -11.17 10.89 -19.10
C HIS A 85 -12.34 11.83 -19.30
N LEU A 86 -12.16 12.86 -20.12
CA LEU A 86 -13.15 13.91 -20.33
C LEU A 86 -14.48 13.39 -20.91
N PRO A 87 -14.49 12.50 -21.94
CA PRO A 87 -15.74 11.99 -22.51
C PRO A 87 -16.60 11.18 -21.54
N THR A 88 -16.00 10.29 -20.74
CA THR A 88 -16.76 9.39 -19.84
C THR A 88 -16.77 9.86 -18.39
N GLN A 89 -16.02 10.92 -18.08
CA GLN A 89 -15.79 11.42 -16.71
C GLN A 89 -15.19 10.37 -15.75
N THR A 90 -14.68 9.26 -16.29
CA THR A 90 -14.11 8.16 -15.50
C THR A 90 -12.74 8.55 -14.97
N THR A 91 -12.51 8.32 -13.69
CA THR A 91 -11.19 8.49 -13.06
C THR A 91 -10.38 7.21 -13.23
N MET A 92 -9.16 7.34 -13.75
CA MET A 92 -8.27 6.24 -14.12
C MET A 92 -6.84 6.47 -13.60
N ALA A 93 -6.06 5.40 -13.59
CA ALA A 93 -4.62 5.46 -13.36
C ALA A 93 -3.88 5.22 -14.69
N LYS A 94 -3.12 6.23 -15.15
CA LYS A 94 -2.30 6.16 -16.37
C LYS A 94 -0.88 5.74 -16.00
N LYS A 95 -0.46 4.55 -16.41
CA LYS A 95 0.93 4.07 -16.28
C LYS A 95 1.72 4.35 -17.56
N VAL A 96 2.79 5.12 -17.46
CA VAL A 96 3.73 5.36 -18.56
C VAL A 96 4.96 4.50 -18.33
N GLY A 97 5.18 3.51 -19.19
CA GLY A 97 6.32 2.59 -19.12
C GLY A 97 7.33 2.81 -20.24
N PHE A 98 8.62 2.68 -19.93
CA PHE A 98 9.67 2.74 -20.94
C PHE A 98 10.02 1.33 -21.41
N PHE A 99 9.71 1.01 -22.66
CA PHE A 99 10.00 -0.30 -23.27
C PHE A 99 10.91 -0.13 -24.47
N ILE A 100 12.08 -0.79 -24.44
CA ILE A 100 12.96 -0.88 -25.60
C ILE A 100 12.37 -1.94 -26.53
N THR A 101 11.57 -1.51 -27.51
CA THR A 101 10.97 -2.40 -28.50
C THR A 101 11.72 -2.30 -29.82
N ARG A 102 12.37 -3.39 -30.24
CA ARG A 102 12.79 -3.56 -31.64
C ARG A 102 11.57 -4.06 -32.41
N LEU A 103 11.07 -3.29 -33.37
CA LEU A 103 10.03 -3.76 -34.30
C LEU A 103 10.55 -4.98 -35.06
N LEU A 104 10.15 -6.18 -34.64
CA LEU A 104 10.21 -7.38 -35.46
C LEU A 104 8.80 -7.67 -35.96
N VAL A 105 8.36 -6.89 -36.94
CA VAL A 105 7.16 -7.25 -37.72
C VAL A 105 7.58 -8.41 -38.61
N ARG A 106 7.29 -9.65 -38.20
CA ARG A 106 7.39 -10.81 -39.12
C ARG A 106 6.24 -10.68 -40.10
N ARG A 107 6.55 -10.19 -41.30
CA ARG A 107 5.65 -10.22 -42.45
C ARG A 107 5.55 -11.69 -42.88
N VAL A 108 4.44 -12.33 -42.52
CA VAL A 108 4.08 -13.64 -43.08
C VAL A 108 3.47 -13.34 -44.46
N TYR A 109 4.17 -13.79 -45.51
CA TYR A 109 3.62 -13.87 -46.87
C TYR A 109 2.83 -15.17 -47.02
#